data_AF-Q9K5U6-F1
#
_entry.id   AF-Q9K5U6-F1
#
_cell.length_a   1.000
_cell.length_b   1.000
_cell.length_c   1.000
_cell.angle_alpha   90.00
_cell.angle_beta   90.00
_cell.angle_gamma   90.00
#
_symmetry.space_group_name_H-M   'P 1'
#
loop_
_entity.id
_entity.type
_entity.pdbx_description
1 polymer ?
#
loop_
_entity_poly.entity_id
_entity_poly.type
_entity_poly.pdbx_seq_one_letter_code
_entity_poly.pdbx_strand_id
1 'polypeptide(L)'
;MKFLDVNQHLSELDEHIKVLKSYGDVFEAVEARITRVINMDGAFKGEGAKGVIYNHTHMQLPTIRSIRAFLISFSDTLEKMKANITEYEPASNGSVSENFWKNQLPKAYDRYEETLEEREATINQATAQVSHILHLGKLQTGDLYNSVDSARKHADTVLEGLYDLDQAGVELMAQVRTKMEELKATIRQVLDWNMTGGVTMKGVSIMEIGGYFANNATLHEKAPEVKVELLDLNPLVQYANDFPLRFKYDTMHSINESI
;
A
#
# COMPACT_ATOMS: atom_id res chain seq x y z
N MET A 1 -12.38 -4.62 14.41
CA MET A 1 -11.39 -4.64 15.50
C MET A 1 -10.02 -4.64 14.85
N LYS A 2 -9.19 -3.63 15.13
CA LYS A 2 -7.87 -3.47 14.52
C LYS A 2 -6.81 -4.29 15.26
N PHE A 3 -5.90 -4.86 14.48
CA PHE A 3 -4.77 -5.64 14.98
C PHE A 3 -3.58 -5.45 14.04
N LEU A 4 -2.44 -5.08 14.61
CA LEU A 4 -1.17 -4.98 13.91
C LEU A 4 -0.27 -6.13 14.37
N ASP A 5 0.25 -6.89 13.41
CA ASP A 5 1.38 -7.80 13.58
C ASP A 5 2.48 -7.33 12.63
N VAL A 6 3.55 -6.73 13.17
CA VAL A 6 4.54 -6.05 12.34
C VAL A 6 5.22 -7.01 11.37
N ASN A 7 5.63 -8.19 11.85
CA ASN A 7 6.35 -9.16 11.01
C ASN A 7 5.48 -9.64 9.85
N GLN A 8 4.24 -10.02 10.16
CA GLN A 8 3.31 -10.53 9.16
C GLN A 8 3.02 -9.46 8.11
N HIS A 9 2.61 -8.26 8.52
CA HIS A 9 2.18 -7.21 7.59
C HIS A 9 3.35 -6.70 6.74
N LEU A 10 4.55 -6.53 7.31
CA LEU A 10 5.72 -6.14 6.51
C LEU A 10 6.09 -7.22 5.48
N SER A 11 6.01 -8.50 5.85
CA SER A 11 6.30 -9.62 4.94
C SER A 11 5.28 -9.70 3.79
N GLU A 12 3.99 -9.48 4.08
CA GLU A 12 2.94 -9.43 3.06
C GLU A 12 3.16 -8.27 2.09
N LEU A 13 3.49 -7.08 2.61
CA LEU A 13 3.81 -5.90 1.79
C LEU A 13 5.05 -6.15 0.91
N ASP A 14 6.10 -6.77 1.45
CA ASP A 14 7.31 -7.11 0.70
C ASP A 14 7.03 -8.06 -0.48
N GLU A 15 6.19 -9.08 -0.28
CA GLU A 15 5.82 -10.00 -1.35
C GLU A 15 5.00 -9.29 -2.44
N HIS A 16 4.07 -8.41 -2.06
CA HIS A 16 3.32 -7.59 -3.02
C HIS A 16 4.22 -6.64 -3.81
N ILE A 17 5.16 -5.97 -3.14
CA ILE A 17 6.16 -5.09 -3.78
C ILE A 17 6.99 -5.88 -4.79
N LYS A 18 7.45 -7.08 -4.43
CA LYS A 18 8.23 -7.96 -5.32
C LYS A 18 7.44 -8.35 -6.56
N VAL A 19 6.16 -8.70 -6.40
CA VAL A 19 5.26 -9.02 -7.53
C VAL A 19 5.09 -7.79 -8.44
N LEU A 20 4.82 -6.62 -7.88
CA LEU A 20 4.68 -5.37 -8.65
C LEU A 20 5.94 -5.03 -9.45
N LYS A 21 7.12 -5.16 -8.83
CA LYS A 21 8.42 -4.95 -9.49
C LYS A 21 8.62 -5.95 -10.64
N SER A 22 8.28 -7.23 -10.45
CA SER A 22 8.39 -8.24 -11.51
C SER A 22 7.51 -7.93 -12.72
N TYR A 23 6.31 -7.38 -12.53
CA TYR A 23 5.50 -6.88 -13.63
C TYR A 23 6.11 -5.63 -14.27
N GLY A 24 6.71 -4.75 -13.46
CA GLY A 24 7.48 -3.59 -13.94
C GLY A 24 8.56 -4.00 -14.94
N ASP A 25 9.36 -5.03 -14.61
CA ASP A 25 10.42 -5.56 -15.46
C ASP A 25 9.87 -6.09 -16.80
N VAL A 26 8.73 -6.78 -16.77
CA VAL A 26 8.03 -7.26 -17.97
C VAL A 26 7.64 -6.09 -18.87
N PHE A 27 6.99 -5.05 -18.32
CA PHE A 27 6.53 -3.92 -19.11
C PHE A 27 7.68 -3.02 -19.59
N GLU A 28 8.79 -2.97 -18.87
CA GLU A 28 10.03 -2.34 -19.31
C GLU A 28 10.63 -3.05 -20.54
N ALA A 29 10.67 -4.37 -20.53
CA ALA A 29 11.10 -5.15 -21.70
C ALA A 29 10.16 -4.96 -22.90
N VAL A 30 8.85 -4.83 -22.67
CA VAL A 30 7.87 -4.51 -23.72
C VAL A 30 8.10 -3.11 -24.29
N GLU A 31 8.29 -2.10 -23.44
CA GLU A 31 8.61 -0.73 -23.89
C GLU A 31 9.86 -0.72 -24.79
N ALA A 32 10.95 -1.36 -24.36
CA ALA A 32 12.18 -1.43 -25.17
C ALA A 32 11.98 -2.11 -26.52
N ARG A 33 11.12 -3.14 -26.60
CA ARG A 33 10.77 -3.81 -27.86
C ARG A 33 9.96 -2.89 -28.77
N ILE A 34 8.96 -2.21 -28.23
CA ILE A 34 8.17 -1.20 -28.95
C ILE A 34 9.07 -0.10 -29.49
N THR A 35 9.98 0.44 -28.68
CA THR A 35 10.93 1.47 -29.10
C THR A 35 11.83 1.00 -30.24
N ARG A 36 12.30 -0.27 -30.23
CA ARG A 36 13.05 -0.82 -31.36
C ARG A 36 12.22 -0.95 -32.63
N VAL A 37 10.96 -1.38 -32.55
CA VAL A 37 10.07 -1.45 -33.71
C VAL A 37 9.86 -0.07 -34.33
N ILE A 38 9.68 0.96 -33.51
CA ILE A 38 9.53 2.35 -33.95
C ILE A 38 10.80 2.85 -34.67
N ASN A 39 11.97 2.48 -34.16
CA ASN A 39 13.28 2.93 -34.67
C ASN A 39 13.91 1.98 -35.71
N MET A 40 13.16 1.01 -36.24
CA MET A 40 13.66 0.09 -37.27
C MET A 40 13.69 0.78 -38.65
N ASP A 41 14.82 1.41 -38.96
CA ASP A 41 15.03 2.09 -40.24
C ASP A 41 14.93 1.13 -41.44
N GLY A 42 14.13 1.51 -42.43
CA GLY A 42 14.04 0.83 -43.73
C GLY A 42 13.33 -0.54 -43.73
N ALA A 43 12.97 -1.09 -42.58
CA ALA A 43 12.32 -2.41 -42.44
C ALA A 43 10.83 -2.40 -42.81
N PHE A 44 10.13 -1.30 -42.52
CA PHE A 44 8.69 -1.16 -42.74
C PHE A 44 8.41 -0.14 -43.86
N LYS A 45 7.82 -0.60 -44.98
CA LYS A 45 7.49 0.24 -46.14
C LYS A 45 6.02 0.07 -46.55
N GLY A 46 5.41 1.15 -47.04
CA GLY A 46 4.00 1.20 -47.47
C GLY A 46 3.04 1.68 -46.37
N GLU A 47 1.79 1.97 -46.75
CA GLU A 47 0.80 2.61 -45.87
C GLU A 47 0.41 1.74 -44.66
N GLY A 48 0.31 0.42 -44.82
CA GLY A 48 0.05 -0.49 -43.70
C GLY A 48 1.19 -0.47 -42.65
N ALA A 49 2.43 -0.43 -43.12
CA ALA A 49 3.62 -0.32 -42.28
C ALA A 49 3.67 1.00 -41.50
N LYS A 50 3.31 2.13 -42.14
CA LYS A 50 3.15 3.42 -41.43
C LYS A 50 2.10 3.33 -40.33
N GLY A 51 0.97 2.69 -40.60
CA GLY A 51 -0.08 2.46 -39.60
C GLY A 51 0.42 1.68 -38.38
N VAL A 52 1.22 0.62 -38.61
CA VAL A 52 1.85 -0.15 -37.52
C VAL A 52 2.79 0.71 -36.69
N ILE A 53 3.66 1.51 -37.33
CA ILE A 53 4.58 2.41 -36.62
C ILE A 53 3.78 3.43 -35.79
N TYR A 54 2.75 4.04 -36.36
CA TYR A 54 1.90 4.99 -35.63
C TYR A 54 1.17 4.36 -34.44
N ASN A 55 0.73 3.10 -34.58
CA ASN A 55 0.11 2.35 -33.50
C ASN A 55 1.07 2.20 -32.32
N HIS A 56 2.30 1.80 -32.60
CA HIS A 56 3.35 1.66 -31.60
C HIS A 56 3.71 3.01 -30.97
N THR A 57 3.96 4.04 -31.77
CA THR A 57 4.42 5.36 -31.31
C THR A 57 3.37 6.11 -30.52
N HIS A 58 2.13 6.18 -31.02
CA HIS A 58 1.13 7.09 -30.49
C HIS A 58 0.14 6.42 -29.54
N MET A 59 0.00 5.09 -29.57
CA MET A 59 -0.99 4.38 -28.76
C MET A 59 -0.36 3.37 -27.80
N GLN A 60 0.39 2.38 -28.30
CA GLN A 60 0.92 1.31 -27.44
C GLN A 60 2.02 1.82 -26.49
N LEU A 61 2.97 2.61 -26.99
CA LEU A 61 4.06 3.16 -26.17
C LEU A 61 3.52 3.96 -24.96
N PRO A 62 2.63 4.98 -25.14
CA PRO A 62 2.09 5.69 -23.99
C PRO A 62 1.22 4.79 -23.09
N THR A 63 0.53 3.78 -23.63
CA THR A 63 -0.23 2.83 -22.80
C THR A 63 0.68 2.00 -21.89
N ILE A 64 1.76 1.45 -22.44
CA ILE A 64 2.74 0.67 -21.67
C ILE A 64 3.40 1.55 -20.60
N ARG A 65 3.71 2.80 -20.93
CA ARG A 65 4.19 3.79 -19.96
C ARG A 65 3.16 4.05 -18.85
N SER A 66 1.87 4.19 -19.17
CA SER A 66 0.83 4.33 -18.13
C SER A 66 0.80 3.14 -17.17
N ILE A 67 0.95 1.91 -17.68
CA ILE A 67 1.01 0.70 -16.85
C ILE A 67 2.25 0.72 -15.95
N ARG A 68 3.44 1.02 -16.50
CA ARG A 68 4.69 1.11 -15.73
C ARG A 68 4.60 2.16 -14.63
N ALA A 69 4.10 3.36 -14.96
CA ALA A 69 3.93 4.44 -14.00
C ALA A 69 2.99 4.04 -12.84
N PHE A 70 1.90 3.32 -13.17
CA PHE A 70 0.99 2.79 -12.16
C PHE A 70 1.69 1.77 -11.24
N LEU A 71 2.39 0.78 -11.81
CA LEU A 71 3.07 -0.27 -11.05
C LEU A 71 4.14 0.30 -10.10
N ILE A 72 4.97 1.21 -10.60
CA ILE A 72 5.98 1.92 -9.81
C ILE A 72 5.31 2.68 -8.67
N SER A 73 4.30 3.49 -9.01
CA SER A 73 3.59 4.27 -7.98
C SER A 73 2.91 3.40 -6.93
N PHE A 74 2.41 2.22 -7.30
CA PHE A 74 1.78 1.32 -6.34
C PHE A 74 2.85 0.71 -5.43
N SER A 75 3.98 0.25 -5.98
CA SER A 75 5.12 -0.22 -5.20
C SER A 75 5.60 0.84 -4.20
N ASP A 76 5.78 2.09 -4.64
CA ASP A 76 6.21 3.20 -3.78
C ASP A 76 5.20 3.49 -2.66
N THR A 77 3.91 3.35 -2.94
CA THR A 77 2.87 3.47 -1.91
C THR A 77 3.00 2.37 -0.86
N LEU A 78 3.26 1.13 -1.26
CA LEU A 78 3.46 0.02 -0.30
C LEU A 78 4.74 0.22 0.53
N GLU A 79 5.82 0.73 -0.05
CA GLU A 79 7.04 1.08 0.70
C GLU A 79 6.76 2.18 1.75
N LYS A 80 5.91 3.17 1.43
CA LYS A 80 5.46 4.18 2.41
C LYS A 80 4.64 3.57 3.54
N MET A 81 3.76 2.60 3.25
CA MET A 81 3.01 1.89 4.30
C MET A 81 3.94 1.14 5.24
N LYS A 82 4.97 0.47 4.71
CA LYS A 82 5.99 -0.19 5.53
C LYS A 82 6.72 0.81 6.44
N ALA A 83 7.07 1.98 5.91
CA ALA A 83 7.69 3.04 6.70
C ALA A 83 6.77 3.49 7.84
N ASN A 84 5.48 3.75 7.57
CA ASN A 84 4.51 4.13 8.59
C ASN A 84 4.34 3.05 9.67
N ILE A 85 4.28 1.76 9.28
CA ILE A 85 4.21 0.64 10.24
C ILE A 85 5.45 0.63 11.14
N THR A 86 6.65 0.77 10.53
CA THR A 86 7.93 0.71 11.26
C THR A 86 8.13 1.92 12.17
N GLU A 87 7.63 3.09 11.77
CA GLU A 87 7.65 4.31 12.60
C GLU A 87 6.71 4.18 13.80
N TYR A 88 5.52 3.62 13.60
CA TYR A 88 4.55 3.38 14.66
C TYR A 88 4.99 2.29 15.65
N GLU A 89 5.48 1.15 15.15
CA GLU A 89 6.00 0.04 15.96
C GLU A 89 7.35 -0.44 15.40
N PRO A 90 8.48 0.05 15.96
CA PRO A 90 9.81 -0.31 15.50
C PRO A 90 10.22 -1.75 15.79
N ALA A 91 9.56 -2.43 16.74
CA ALA A 91 9.89 -3.82 17.05
C ALA A 91 9.44 -4.73 15.91
N SER A 92 10.39 -5.41 15.27
CA SER A 92 10.11 -6.34 14.16
C SER A 92 9.19 -7.52 14.50
N ASN A 93 9.03 -7.83 15.79
CA ASN A 93 8.11 -8.83 16.32
C ASN A 93 7.01 -8.18 17.20
N GLY A 94 6.83 -6.88 17.07
CA GLY A 94 5.82 -6.09 17.78
C GLY A 94 4.42 -6.42 17.29
N SER A 95 3.46 -6.31 18.21
CA SER A 95 2.04 -6.49 17.91
C SER A 95 1.19 -5.54 18.73
N VAL A 96 0.17 -4.95 18.11
CA VAL A 96 -0.76 -4.04 18.78
C VAL A 96 -2.18 -4.51 18.54
N SER A 97 -2.91 -4.78 19.63
CA SER A 97 -4.32 -5.16 19.57
C SER A 97 -5.21 -4.05 20.11
N GLU A 98 -6.11 -3.54 19.29
CA GLU A 98 -7.09 -2.54 19.73
C GLU A 98 -7.89 -3.04 20.94
N ASN A 99 -8.30 -4.30 20.95
CA ASN A 99 -9.09 -4.86 22.05
C ASN A 99 -8.29 -4.97 23.36
N PHE A 100 -6.99 -5.28 23.28
CA PHE A 100 -6.14 -5.29 24.46
C PHE A 100 -6.09 -3.91 25.09
N TRP A 101 -5.72 -2.90 24.31
CA TRP A 101 -5.53 -1.53 24.79
C TRP A 101 -6.83 -0.83 25.18
N LYS A 102 -7.90 -1.05 24.42
CA LYS A 102 -9.21 -0.40 24.65
C LYS A 102 -10.05 -1.04 25.74
N ASN A 103 -9.96 -2.37 25.91
CA ASN A 103 -10.90 -3.11 26.76
C ASN A 103 -10.22 -3.93 27.86
N GLN A 104 -9.15 -4.66 27.56
CA GLN A 104 -8.56 -5.58 28.54
C GLN A 104 -7.73 -4.83 29.58
N LEU A 105 -6.92 -3.88 29.13
CA LEU A 105 -6.00 -3.14 29.98
C LEU A 105 -6.71 -2.17 30.95
N PRO A 106 -7.71 -1.36 30.52
CA PRO A 106 -8.49 -0.54 31.45
C PRO A 106 -9.16 -1.36 32.55
N LYS A 107 -9.76 -2.51 32.21
CA LYS A 107 -10.34 -3.42 33.21
C LYS A 107 -9.32 -3.97 34.20
N ALA A 108 -8.07 -4.17 33.77
CA ALA A 108 -7.00 -4.61 34.65
C ALA A 108 -6.57 -3.48 35.60
N TYR A 109 -6.52 -2.25 35.11
CA TYR A 109 -6.25 -1.06 35.93
C TYR A 109 -7.33 -0.84 37.00
N ASP A 110 -8.61 -0.94 36.63
CA ASP A 110 -9.72 -0.77 37.57
C ASP A 110 -9.62 -1.80 38.72
N ARG A 111 -9.37 -3.07 38.39
CA ARG A 111 -9.17 -4.13 39.40
C ARG A 111 -7.96 -3.89 40.30
N TYR A 112 -6.89 -3.32 39.73
CA TYR A 112 -5.68 -3.01 40.48
C TYR A 112 -5.94 -1.89 41.49
N GLU A 113 -6.64 -0.83 41.08
CA GLU A 113 -7.06 0.27 41.96
C GLU A 113 -7.99 -0.23 43.07
N GLU A 114 -9.02 -1.01 42.74
CA GLU A 114 -9.92 -1.63 43.74
C GLU A 114 -9.13 -2.43 44.78
N THR A 115 -8.19 -3.27 44.34
CA THR A 115 -7.34 -4.06 45.24
C THR A 115 -6.42 -3.19 46.10
N LEU A 116 -5.92 -2.07 45.54
CA LEU A 116 -5.06 -1.14 46.25
C LEU A 116 -5.84 -0.38 47.33
N GLU A 117 -7.04 0.11 47.01
CA GLU A 117 -7.95 0.77 47.95
C GLU A 117 -8.29 -0.14 49.14
N GLU A 118 -8.66 -1.40 48.87
CA GLU A 118 -8.98 -2.38 49.91
C GLU A 118 -7.78 -2.64 50.85
N ARG A 119 -6.58 -2.78 50.28
CA ARG A 119 -5.35 -3.04 51.05
C ARG A 119 -4.92 -1.81 51.85
N GLU A 120 -5.01 -0.63 51.26
CA GLU A 120 -4.73 0.63 51.94
C GLU A 120 -5.66 0.82 53.14
N ALA A 121 -6.97 0.60 52.97
CA ALA A 121 -7.95 0.67 54.05
C ALA A 121 -7.61 -0.31 55.19
N THR A 122 -7.26 -1.56 54.83
CA THR A 122 -6.90 -2.61 55.80
C THR A 122 -5.65 -2.24 56.60
N ILE A 123 -4.59 -1.77 55.95
CA ILE A 123 -3.34 -1.37 56.61
C ILE A 123 -3.58 -0.15 57.51
N ASN A 124 -4.30 0.85 57.01
CA ASN A 124 -4.62 2.05 57.78
C ASN A 124 -5.48 1.75 59.01
N GLN A 125 -6.40 0.78 58.92
CA GLN A 125 -7.17 0.30 60.06
C GLN A 125 -6.29 -0.39 61.10
N ALA A 126 -5.38 -1.27 60.68
CA ALA A 126 -4.44 -1.95 61.58
C ALA A 126 -3.52 -0.95 62.30
N THR A 127 -3.02 0.06 61.57
CA THR A 127 -2.23 1.16 62.15
C THR A 127 -3.03 1.97 63.17
N ALA A 128 -4.31 2.26 62.89
CA ALA A 128 -5.17 2.99 63.82
C ALA A 128 -5.37 2.22 65.15
N GLN A 129 -5.46 0.88 65.12
CA GLN A 129 -5.65 0.05 66.31
C GLN A 129 -4.47 0.14 67.30
N VAL A 130 -3.23 0.27 66.80
CA VAL A 130 -2.02 0.36 67.64
C VAL A 130 -1.58 1.81 67.96
N SER A 131 -2.31 2.81 67.46
CA SER A 131 -1.95 4.23 67.56
C SER A 131 -1.81 4.77 68.99
N HIS A 132 -2.44 4.12 69.97
CA HIS A 132 -2.34 4.45 71.39
C HIS A 132 -0.97 4.11 72.00
N ILE A 133 -0.20 3.22 71.36
CA ILE A 133 1.15 2.82 71.79
C ILE A 133 2.20 3.55 70.93
N LEU A 134 1.97 3.60 69.61
CA LEU A 134 2.93 4.14 68.64
C LEU A 134 2.19 4.75 67.44
N HIS A 135 2.49 6.01 67.12
CA HIS A 135 1.88 6.69 65.97
C HIS A 135 2.66 6.42 64.67
N LEU A 136 2.10 5.58 63.79
CA LEU A 136 2.76 5.16 62.54
C LEU A 136 2.30 5.92 61.28
N GLY A 137 1.26 6.76 61.36
CA GLY A 137 0.70 7.50 60.23
C GLY A 137 -0.18 6.65 59.29
N LYS A 138 -0.59 7.22 58.14
CA LYS A 138 -1.33 6.48 57.10
C LYS A 138 -0.39 6.05 55.97
N LEU A 139 -0.63 4.87 55.41
CA LEU A 139 -0.01 4.44 54.17
C LEU A 139 -0.26 5.48 53.08
N GLN A 140 0.78 5.82 52.31
CA GLN A 140 0.70 6.73 51.18
C GLN A 140 0.83 5.91 49.88
N THR A 141 -0.20 5.95 49.05
CA THR A 141 -0.33 5.14 47.82
C THR A 141 -0.53 6.02 46.57
N GLY A 142 -0.51 7.35 46.71
CA GLY A 142 -0.78 8.30 45.63
C GLY A 142 0.07 8.09 44.37
N ASP A 143 1.35 7.74 44.53
CA ASP A 143 2.25 7.47 43.40
C ASP A 143 1.81 6.25 42.56
N LEU A 144 1.13 5.28 43.19
CA LEU A 144 0.59 4.11 42.47
C LEU A 144 -0.61 4.50 41.63
N TYR A 145 -1.55 5.30 42.15
CA TYR A 145 -2.67 5.83 41.35
C TYR A 145 -2.17 6.70 40.20
N ASN A 146 -1.18 7.58 40.45
CA ASN A 146 -0.54 8.38 39.40
C ASN A 146 0.09 7.51 38.30
N SER A 147 0.64 6.34 38.68
CA SER A 147 1.21 5.39 37.73
C SER A 147 0.12 4.72 36.87
N VAL A 148 -1.02 4.36 37.47
CA VAL A 148 -2.18 3.82 36.73
C VAL A 148 -2.73 4.84 35.75
N ASP A 149 -2.91 6.09 36.18
CA ASP A 149 -3.37 7.18 35.30
C ASP A 149 -2.40 7.43 34.14
N SER A 150 -1.09 7.38 34.40
CA SER A 150 -0.07 7.49 33.36
C SER A 150 -0.15 6.32 32.36
N ALA A 151 -0.42 5.12 32.85
CA ALA A 151 -0.56 3.93 32.03
C ALA A 151 -1.85 3.93 31.20
N ARG A 152 -2.95 4.51 31.71
CA ARG A 152 -4.19 4.80 30.94
C ARG A 152 -3.91 5.77 29.80
N LYS A 153 -3.27 6.91 30.08
CA LYS A 153 -2.91 7.90 29.04
C LYS A 153 -2.02 7.30 27.96
N HIS A 154 -1.06 6.45 28.35
CA HIS A 154 -0.23 5.75 27.37
C HIS A 154 -1.05 4.80 26.50
N ALA A 155 -2.02 4.07 27.07
CA ALA A 155 -2.93 3.22 26.29
C ALA A 155 -3.74 4.02 25.26
N ASP A 156 -4.21 5.22 25.64
CA ASP A 156 -4.92 6.12 24.72
C ASP A 156 -4.01 6.57 23.57
N THR A 157 -2.77 6.98 23.86
CA THR A 157 -1.78 7.35 22.82
C THR A 157 -1.50 6.19 21.86
N VAL A 158 -1.39 4.96 22.36
CA VAL A 158 -1.20 3.77 21.51
C VAL A 158 -2.40 3.56 20.58
N LEU A 159 -3.62 3.73 21.09
CA LEU A 159 -4.86 3.61 20.29
C LEU A 159 -4.98 4.70 19.23
N GLU A 160 -4.69 5.95 19.59
CA GLU A 160 -4.67 7.08 18.66
C GLU A 160 -3.69 6.82 17.51
N GLY A 161 -2.45 6.43 17.81
CA GLY A 161 -1.47 6.10 16.78
C GLY A 161 -1.88 4.90 15.91
N LEU A 162 -2.58 3.90 16.47
CA LEU A 162 -3.10 2.78 15.68
C LEU A 162 -4.19 3.24 14.68
N TYR A 163 -5.03 4.19 15.09
CA TYR A 163 -6.05 4.78 14.22
C TYR A 163 -5.45 5.68 13.15
N ASP A 164 -4.45 6.48 13.50
CA ASP A 164 -3.72 7.32 12.55
C ASP A 164 -2.98 6.48 11.50
N LEU A 165 -2.33 5.39 11.92
CA LEU A 165 -1.68 4.44 11.00
C LEU A 165 -2.68 3.85 10.00
N ASP A 166 -3.83 3.41 10.48
CA ASP A 166 -4.89 2.85 9.64
C ASP A 166 -5.43 3.88 8.65
N GLN A 167 -5.72 5.09 9.12
CA GLN A 167 -6.22 6.19 8.30
C GLN A 167 -5.19 6.57 7.22
N ALA A 168 -3.91 6.67 7.58
CA ALA A 168 -2.84 6.92 6.62
C ALA A 168 -2.75 5.81 5.55
N GLY A 169 -2.95 4.55 5.94
CA GLY A 169 -3.05 3.42 5.02
C GLY A 169 -4.23 3.55 4.04
N VAL A 170 -5.41 3.93 4.53
CA VAL A 170 -6.60 4.17 3.70
C VAL A 170 -6.35 5.29 2.68
N GLU A 171 -5.76 6.39 3.10
CA GLU A 171 -5.44 7.54 2.24
C GLU A 171 -4.43 7.19 1.15
N LEU A 172 -3.40 6.41 1.51
CA LEU A 172 -2.42 5.89 0.55
C LEU A 172 -3.09 4.98 -0.49
N MET A 173 -3.99 4.09 -0.09
CA MET A 173 -4.73 3.23 -1.04
C MET A 173 -5.73 4.00 -1.90
N ALA A 174 -6.32 5.09 -1.39
CA ALA A 174 -7.19 5.95 -2.17
C ALA A 174 -6.44 6.53 -3.38
N GLN A 175 -5.18 6.95 -3.19
CA GLN A 175 -4.33 7.45 -4.28
C GLN A 175 -4.03 6.37 -5.34
N VAL A 176 -3.78 5.12 -4.91
CA VAL A 176 -3.60 3.98 -5.82
C VAL A 176 -4.88 3.74 -6.63
N ARG A 177 -6.04 3.79 -5.97
CA ARG A 177 -7.36 3.62 -6.61
C ARG A 177 -7.62 4.67 -7.69
N THR A 178 -7.33 5.94 -7.42
CA THR A 178 -7.47 7.02 -8.41
C THR A 178 -6.64 6.74 -9.66
N LYS A 179 -5.36 6.33 -9.49
CA LYS A 179 -4.48 5.99 -10.62
C LYS A 179 -4.95 4.73 -11.36
N MET A 180 -5.48 3.74 -10.63
CA MET A 180 -6.06 2.55 -11.23
C MET A 180 -7.27 2.88 -12.12
N GLU A 181 -8.15 3.80 -11.69
CA GLU A 181 -9.29 4.21 -12.52
C GLU A 181 -8.86 4.95 -13.79
N GLU A 182 -7.85 5.82 -13.71
CA GLU A 182 -7.23 6.42 -14.91
C GLU A 182 -6.66 5.36 -15.85
N LEU A 183 -5.92 4.38 -15.31
CA LEU A 183 -5.35 3.29 -16.08
C LEU A 183 -6.44 2.43 -16.75
N LYS A 184 -7.50 2.06 -16.02
CA LYS A 184 -8.64 1.32 -16.56
C LYS A 184 -9.32 2.09 -17.69
N ALA A 185 -9.54 3.39 -17.53
CA ALA A 185 -10.11 4.23 -18.58
C ALA A 185 -9.21 4.26 -19.82
N THR A 186 -7.89 4.41 -19.62
CA THR A 186 -6.89 4.39 -20.68
C THR A 186 -6.92 3.07 -21.46
N ILE A 187 -6.89 1.93 -20.75
CA ILE A 187 -6.92 0.60 -21.37
C ILE A 187 -8.22 0.41 -22.15
N ARG A 188 -9.37 0.81 -21.61
CA ARG A 188 -10.67 0.71 -22.31
C ARG A 188 -10.66 1.52 -23.62
N GLN A 189 -10.19 2.77 -23.57
CA GLN A 189 -10.12 3.62 -24.75
C GLN A 189 -9.19 3.02 -25.82
N VAL A 190 -8.03 2.50 -25.41
CA VAL A 190 -7.06 1.86 -26.31
C VAL A 190 -7.61 0.56 -26.92
N LEU A 191 -8.40 -0.22 -26.16
CA LEU A 191 -9.07 -1.40 -26.68
C LEU A 191 -10.13 -1.03 -27.74
N ASP A 192 -10.88 0.04 -27.53
CA ASP A 192 -11.87 0.54 -28.49
C ASP A 192 -11.23 0.95 -29.83
N TRP A 193 -10.13 1.71 -29.77
CA TRP A 193 -9.36 2.05 -30.97
C TRP A 193 -8.75 0.81 -31.64
N ASN A 194 -8.26 -0.17 -30.87
CA ASN A 194 -7.75 -1.42 -31.44
C ASN A 194 -8.87 -2.22 -32.13
N MET A 195 -10.08 -2.26 -31.58
CA MET A 195 -11.23 -2.91 -32.21
C MET A 195 -11.63 -2.20 -33.51
N THR A 196 -11.57 -0.87 -33.53
CA THR A 196 -11.95 -0.05 -34.69
C THR A 196 -10.91 -0.12 -35.81
N GLY A 197 -9.65 0.14 -35.49
CA GLY A 197 -8.60 0.34 -36.49
C GLY A 197 -7.59 -0.79 -36.61
N GLY A 198 -7.59 -1.75 -35.67
CA GLY A 198 -6.59 -2.80 -35.59
C GLY A 198 -5.16 -2.26 -35.52
N VAL A 199 -4.21 -3.12 -35.87
CA VAL A 199 -2.77 -2.79 -35.85
C VAL A 199 -2.41 -1.68 -36.86
N THR A 200 -3.19 -1.52 -37.93
CA THR A 200 -2.94 -0.49 -38.96
C THR A 200 -3.61 0.85 -38.67
N MET A 201 -4.36 0.97 -37.56
CA MET A 201 -5.11 2.16 -37.16
C MET A 201 -6.11 2.68 -38.20
N LYS A 202 -6.62 1.82 -39.08
CA LYS A 202 -7.51 2.25 -40.15
C LYS A 202 -8.83 2.79 -39.57
N GLY A 203 -9.11 4.07 -39.77
CA GLY A 203 -10.34 4.70 -39.24
C GLY A 203 -10.21 5.22 -37.81
N VAL A 204 -9.00 5.23 -37.25
CA VAL A 204 -8.69 5.85 -35.95
C VAL A 204 -7.81 7.07 -36.17
N SER A 205 -8.15 8.20 -35.54
CA SER A 205 -7.43 9.46 -35.71
C SER A 205 -6.23 9.56 -34.76
N ILE A 206 -5.04 9.82 -35.30
CA ILE A 206 -3.83 10.09 -34.47
C ILE A 206 -4.03 11.35 -33.62
N MET A 207 -4.75 12.36 -34.12
CA MET A 207 -5.04 13.57 -33.36
C MET A 207 -5.95 13.30 -32.17
N GLU A 208 -6.91 12.38 -32.31
CA GLU A 208 -7.80 11.96 -31.22
C GLU A 208 -7.01 11.23 -30.13
N ILE A 209 -6.13 10.30 -30.52
CA ILE A 209 -5.24 9.58 -29.60
C ILE A 209 -4.33 10.56 -28.87
N GLY A 210 -3.66 11.47 -29.60
CA GLY A 210 -2.80 12.47 -29.01
C GLY A 210 -3.55 13.39 -28.05
N GLY A 211 -4.76 13.82 -28.42
CA GLY A 211 -5.63 14.62 -27.57
C GLY A 211 -6.03 13.90 -26.28
N TYR A 212 -6.32 12.61 -26.34
CA TYR A 212 -6.66 11.81 -25.17
C TYR A 212 -5.47 11.64 -24.22
N PHE A 213 -4.29 11.27 -24.72
CA PHE A 213 -3.11 11.14 -23.85
C PHE A 213 -2.67 12.48 -23.26
N ALA A 214 -2.86 13.59 -23.98
CA ALA A 214 -2.54 14.92 -23.46
C ALA A 214 -3.50 15.41 -22.35
N ASN A 215 -4.79 15.02 -22.40
CA ASN A 215 -5.81 15.64 -21.54
C ASN A 215 -6.49 14.67 -20.55
N ASN A 216 -6.45 13.36 -20.80
CA ASN A 216 -7.25 12.37 -20.08
C ASN A 216 -6.42 11.24 -19.47
N ALA A 217 -5.27 10.90 -20.06
CA ALA A 217 -4.42 9.78 -19.63
C ALA A 217 -2.98 10.23 -19.40
N THR A 218 -2.72 10.88 -18.27
CA THR A 218 -1.44 11.51 -17.91
C THR A 218 -0.42 10.58 -17.28
N LEU A 219 -0.82 9.38 -16.84
CA LEU A 219 0.10 8.41 -16.21
C LEU A 219 1.34 8.12 -17.05
N HIS A 220 1.22 8.09 -18.38
CA HIS A 220 2.31 7.80 -19.30
C HIS A 220 3.51 8.75 -19.17
N GLU A 221 3.29 9.98 -18.71
CA GLU A 221 4.35 10.99 -18.51
C GLU A 221 5.20 10.71 -17.26
N LYS A 222 4.69 9.89 -16.34
CA LYS A 222 5.31 9.61 -15.04
C LYS A 222 6.20 8.36 -15.07
N ALA A 223 6.22 7.62 -16.17
CA ALA A 223 7.09 6.46 -16.32
C ALA A 223 8.53 6.90 -16.61
N PRO A 224 9.54 6.39 -15.87
CA PRO A 224 10.94 6.62 -16.19
C PRO A 224 11.29 6.08 -17.58
N GLU A 225 12.18 6.76 -18.30
CA GLU A 225 12.66 6.29 -19.61
C GLU A 225 13.40 4.96 -19.51
N VAL A 226 13.17 4.10 -20.49
CA VAL A 226 13.85 2.81 -20.61
C VAL A 226 15.12 2.93 -21.44
N LYS A 227 16.25 2.49 -20.90
CA LYS A 227 17.52 2.40 -21.64
C LYS A 227 17.54 1.15 -22.51
N VAL A 228 17.19 1.32 -23.79
CA VAL A 228 17.01 0.23 -24.77
C VAL A 228 18.28 -0.62 -24.99
N GLU A 229 19.47 -0.05 -24.80
CA GLU A 229 20.78 -0.70 -25.04
C GLU A 229 21.16 -1.75 -23.98
N LEU A 230 20.51 -1.76 -22.81
CA LEU A 230 20.92 -2.54 -21.64
C LEU A 230 20.06 -3.77 -21.34
N LEU A 231 19.03 -4.05 -22.14
CA LEU A 231 18.06 -5.11 -21.86
C LEU A 231 18.38 -6.38 -22.66
N ASP A 232 18.79 -7.43 -21.95
CA ASP A 232 18.73 -8.80 -22.47
C ASP A 232 17.26 -9.19 -22.64
N LEU A 233 16.86 -9.61 -23.84
CA LEU A 233 15.45 -9.76 -24.24
C LEU A 233 14.88 -11.14 -23.97
N ASN A 234 15.66 -12.03 -23.36
CA ASN A 234 15.22 -13.36 -22.95
C ASN A 234 14.11 -13.45 -21.85
N PRO A 235 13.78 -12.43 -21.04
CA PRO A 235 12.86 -12.61 -19.91
C PRO A 235 11.44 -13.00 -20.29
N LEU A 236 10.90 -12.53 -21.43
CA LEU A 236 9.52 -12.82 -21.81
C LEU A 236 9.25 -14.30 -22.14
N VAL A 237 10.28 -15.10 -22.45
CA VAL A 237 10.12 -16.56 -22.61
C VAL A 237 9.97 -17.26 -21.25
N GLN A 238 10.55 -16.73 -20.18
CA GLN A 238 10.30 -17.15 -18.80
C GLN A 238 8.95 -16.62 -18.30
N TYR A 239 8.68 -15.32 -18.44
CA TYR A 239 7.44 -14.70 -17.94
C TYR A 239 6.18 -15.11 -18.71
N ALA A 240 6.23 -15.53 -19.97
CA ALA A 240 5.06 -16.10 -20.65
C ALA A 240 4.60 -17.43 -20.02
N ASN A 241 5.52 -18.17 -19.40
CA ASN A 241 5.22 -19.39 -18.64
C ASN A 241 4.86 -19.10 -17.18
N ASP A 242 5.39 -18.00 -16.62
CA ASP A 242 5.20 -17.61 -15.21
C ASP A 242 4.20 -16.48 -14.98
N PHE A 243 3.59 -15.91 -16.03
CA PHE A 243 2.58 -14.86 -15.91
C PHE A 243 1.49 -15.41 -15.00
N PRO A 244 1.32 -14.89 -13.77
CA PRO A 244 0.27 -15.34 -12.90
C PRO A 244 -1.03 -14.74 -13.46
N LEU A 245 -1.61 -15.41 -14.47
CA LEU A 245 -3.06 -15.38 -14.72
C LEU A 245 -3.84 -15.82 -13.45
N ARG A 246 -3.12 -16.30 -12.43
CA ARG A 246 -3.53 -16.50 -11.04
C ARG A 246 -3.39 -15.27 -10.14
N PHE A 247 -3.46 -14.04 -10.65
CA PHE A 247 -4.20 -13.02 -9.90
C PHE A 247 -5.65 -13.49 -9.87
N LYS A 248 -5.92 -14.49 -9.00
CA LYS A 248 -7.25 -15.01 -8.77
C LYS A 248 -8.12 -13.79 -8.53
N TYR A 249 -9.21 -13.74 -9.27
CA TYR A 249 -10.40 -12.95 -8.99
C TYR A 249 -10.59 -12.71 -7.47
N ASP A 250 -10.29 -13.71 -6.64
CA ASP A 250 -10.25 -13.71 -5.17
C ASP A 250 -9.51 -12.54 -4.49
N THR A 251 -8.36 -12.04 -4.97
CA THR A 251 -7.60 -10.99 -4.26
C THR A 251 -8.14 -9.57 -4.52
N MET A 252 -8.72 -9.34 -5.71
CA MET A 252 -9.49 -8.10 -5.94
C MET A 252 -10.90 -8.19 -5.34
N HIS A 253 -11.47 -9.41 -5.26
CA HIS A 253 -12.78 -9.63 -4.64
C HIS A 253 -12.70 -9.49 -3.11
N SER A 254 -11.64 -9.99 -2.45
CA SER A 254 -11.48 -9.84 -1.00
C SER A 254 -11.30 -8.39 -0.56
N ILE A 255 -10.67 -7.55 -1.40
CA ILE A 255 -10.53 -6.10 -1.17
C ILE A 255 -11.86 -5.36 -1.38
N ASN A 256 -12.76 -5.90 -2.21
CA ASN A 256 -14.09 -5.30 -2.47
C ASN A 256 -15.21 -5.83 -1.56
N GLU A 257 -15.07 -7.02 -0.95
CA GLU A 257 -16.09 -7.63 -0.09
C GLU A 257 -15.81 -7.51 1.42
N SER A 258 -14.65 -6.96 1.82
CA SER A 258 -14.27 -6.78 3.23
C SER A 258 -14.27 -5.30 3.71
N ILE A 259 -14.90 -4.37 2.97
CA ILE A 259 -15.10 -2.96 3.36
C ILE A 259 -16.55 -2.55 3.08
#